data_AF-A0A392NNB6-F1
#
_entry.id   AF-A0A392NNB6-F1
#
_cell.length_a   1.000
_cell.length_b   1.000
_cell.length_c   1.000
_cell.angle_alpha   90.00
_cell.angle_beta   90.00
_cell.angle_gamma   90.00
#
_symmetry.space_group_name_H-M   'P 1'
#
loop_
_entity.id
_entity.type
_entity.pdbx_description
1 polymer ?
#
loop_
_entity_poly.entity_id
_entity_poly.type
_entity_poly.pdbx_seq_one_letter_code
_entity_poly.pdbx_strand_id
1 'polypeptide(L)'
;MSLLIFYKFSEIRVPLVPKLSKCLYNGRLEILPSKDWELESIHTLEVLDMIREHVTTVTGLKAKSSVTESWATTKVRQFLLARVYVASILYGYFLKSVSLRYHLERNLNLANHDVHLGHRNSLSFKDMCPYGFEEDIYGHLTNMQSIGQGLVRHEEEIEDLKCYVMRFHPGSLQRCAKLRSKEAVNLVRSYSCALFNSEGFDSAENDDVILTSFSSLKRLVLEAVAFGSFLWETEDYINNVYKLKDH
;
A
#
# COMPACT_ATOMS: atom_id res chain seq x y z
N MET A 1 12.87 -0.52 14.21
CA MET A 1 11.86 -0.18 13.19
C MET A 1 12.12 1.19 12.58
N SER A 2 12.04 2.30 13.34
CA SER A 2 12.28 3.66 12.84
C SER A 2 13.58 3.81 12.04
N LEU A 3 14.70 3.29 12.56
CA LEU A 3 16.01 3.34 11.89
C LEU A 3 16.00 2.70 10.49
N LEU A 4 15.24 1.61 10.28
CA LEU A 4 15.14 0.95 8.98
C LEU A 4 14.35 1.81 7.99
N ILE A 5 13.29 2.49 8.44
CA ILE A 5 12.56 3.44 7.61
C ILE A 5 13.45 4.62 7.22
N PHE A 6 14.19 5.20 8.18
CA PHE A 6 15.16 6.26 7.89
C PHE A 6 16.22 5.80 6.87
N TYR A 7 16.72 4.58 7.02
CA TYR A 7 17.65 3.97 6.08
C TYR A 7 17.04 3.85 4.68
N LYS A 8 15.80 3.36 4.55
CA LYS A 8 15.09 3.25 3.26
C LYS A 8 14.94 4.59 2.55
N PHE A 9 14.55 5.64 3.28
CA PHE A 9 14.50 7.00 2.74
C PHE A 9 15.87 7.53 2.31
N SER A 10 16.92 7.18 3.06
CA SER A 10 18.31 7.50 2.69
C SER A 10 18.75 6.75 1.42
N GLU A 11 18.36 5.49 1.23
CA GLU A 11 18.69 4.69 0.02
C GLU A 11 18.14 5.37 -1.24
N ILE A 12 16.91 5.88 -1.19
CA ILE A 12 16.27 6.59 -2.31
C ILE A 12 16.66 8.07 -2.40
N ARG A 13 17.55 8.55 -1.52
CA ARG A 13 18.03 9.95 -1.46
C ARG A 13 16.91 10.97 -1.29
N VAL A 14 15.89 10.61 -0.52
CA VAL A 14 14.75 11.47 -0.16
C VAL A 14 14.79 11.74 1.34
N PRO A 15 15.09 12.97 1.79
CA PRO A 15 15.01 13.29 3.20
C PRO A 15 13.55 13.31 3.64
N LEU A 16 13.24 12.71 4.78
CA LEU A 16 11.92 12.84 5.41
C LEU A 16 11.60 14.30 5.70
N VAL A 17 10.34 14.69 5.50
CA VAL A 17 9.88 16.05 5.76
C VAL A 17 10.09 16.37 7.24
N PRO A 18 10.83 17.44 7.57
CA PRO A 18 10.99 17.85 8.95
C PRO A 18 9.68 18.43 9.48
N LYS A 19 9.62 18.71 10.79
CA LYS A 19 8.48 19.39 11.42
C LYS A 19 7.98 20.55 10.55
N LEU A 20 6.66 20.64 10.32
CA LEU A 20 6.09 21.61 9.37
C LEU A 20 6.47 23.06 9.69
N SER A 21 6.67 23.40 10.96
CA SER A 21 7.14 24.73 11.37
C SER A 21 8.51 25.11 10.79
N LYS A 22 9.37 24.13 10.47
CA LYS A 22 10.66 24.35 9.79
C LYS A 22 10.53 24.52 8.28
N CYS A 23 9.37 24.20 7.72
CA CYS A 23 9.06 24.32 6.28
C CYS A 23 8.20 25.56 5.97
N LEU A 24 7.95 26.41 6.96
CA LEU A 24 7.22 27.67 6.77
C LEU A 24 8.16 28.76 6.29
N TYR A 25 7.92 29.25 5.08
CA TYR A 25 8.62 30.38 4.47
C TYR A 25 7.62 31.50 4.25
N ASN A 26 7.82 32.66 4.91
CA ASN A 26 6.92 33.81 4.82
C ASN A 26 5.43 33.47 5.08
N GLY A 27 5.16 32.58 6.06
CA GLY A 27 3.81 32.14 6.40
C GLY A 27 3.19 31.13 5.43
N ARG A 28 3.95 30.65 4.45
CA ARG A 28 3.55 29.63 3.48
C ARG A 28 4.36 28.36 3.70
N LEU A 29 3.69 27.22 3.82
CA LEU A 29 4.32 25.91 3.89
C LEU A 29 4.84 25.55 2.50
N GLU A 30 6.16 25.38 2.38
CA GLU A 30 6.80 24.87 1.16
C GLU A 30 7.78 23.75 1.49
N ILE A 31 7.60 22.60 0.86
CA ILE A 31 8.41 21.41 1.03
C ILE A 31 9.22 21.20 -0.27
N LEU A 32 10.50 21.57 -0.21
CA LEU A 32 11.41 21.51 -1.34
C LEU A 32 12.63 20.63 -0.99
N PRO A 33 13.19 19.89 -1.97
CA PRO A 33 12.68 19.65 -3.31
C PRO A 33 11.47 18.69 -3.34
N SER A 34 10.75 18.64 -4.47
CA SER A 34 9.52 17.83 -4.63
C SER A 34 9.75 16.31 -4.63
N LYS A 35 10.92 15.84 -5.06
CA LYS A 35 11.30 14.41 -5.00
C LYS A 35 10.26 13.44 -5.60
N ASP A 36 9.40 13.93 -6.49
CA ASP A 36 8.28 13.17 -7.05
C ASP A 36 8.79 11.90 -7.74
N TRP A 37 9.85 12.01 -8.54
CA TRP A 37 10.42 10.89 -9.28
C TRP A 37 10.98 9.82 -8.35
N GLU A 38 11.80 10.20 -7.36
CA GLU A 38 12.39 9.25 -6.42
C GLU A 38 11.33 8.51 -5.61
N LEU A 39 10.29 9.21 -5.17
CA LEU A 39 9.17 8.62 -4.44
C LEU A 39 8.28 7.73 -5.32
N GLU A 40 8.08 8.08 -6.60
CA GLU A 40 7.33 7.24 -7.53
C GLU A 40 8.14 5.99 -7.94
N SER A 41 9.46 6.11 -8.10
CA SER A 41 10.32 5.05 -8.64
C SER A 41 10.42 3.76 -7.81
N ILE A 42 9.98 3.78 -6.56
CA ILE A 42 9.98 2.59 -5.68
C ILE A 42 8.79 1.65 -5.95
N HIS A 43 7.83 2.08 -6.77
CA HIS A 43 6.58 1.38 -7.02
C HIS A 43 6.53 0.80 -8.45
N THR A 44 5.78 -0.30 -8.63
CA THR A 44 5.50 -0.83 -9.97
C THR A 44 4.50 0.07 -10.71
N LEU A 45 4.39 -0.09 -12.02
CA LEU A 45 3.50 0.74 -12.85
C LEU A 45 2.03 0.62 -12.41
N GLU A 46 1.57 -0.60 -12.09
CA GLU A 46 0.20 -0.87 -11.65
C GLU A 46 -0.12 -0.16 -10.32
N VAL A 47 0.85 -0.13 -9.41
CA VAL A 47 0.73 0.56 -8.13
C VAL A 47 0.78 2.09 -8.33
N LEU A 48 1.60 2.57 -9.25
CA LEU A 48 1.73 4.01 -9.54
C LEU A 48 0.43 4.64 -10.02
N ASP A 49 -0.35 3.94 -10.83
CA ASP A 49 -1.64 4.46 -11.29
C ASP A 49 -2.62 4.65 -10.13
N MET A 50 -2.66 3.71 -9.20
CA MET A 50 -3.43 3.83 -7.96
C MET A 50 -2.94 4.99 -7.07
N ILE A 51 -1.61 5.16 -6.94
CA ILE A 51 -1.01 6.26 -6.18
C ILE A 51 -1.37 7.62 -6.80
N ARG A 52 -1.31 7.75 -8.13
CA ARG A 52 -1.66 9.01 -8.82
C ARG A 52 -3.12 9.37 -8.65
N GLU A 53 -4.02 8.38 -8.66
CA GLU A 53 -5.44 8.56 -8.37
C GLU A 53 -5.66 9.01 -6.91
N HIS A 54 -4.96 8.38 -5.96
CA HIS A 54 -4.99 8.77 -4.54
C HIS A 54 -4.48 10.20 -4.34
N VAL A 55 -3.33 10.56 -4.90
CA VAL A 55 -2.78 11.93 -4.86
C VAL A 55 -3.78 12.92 -5.43
N THR A 56 -4.36 12.63 -6.60
CA THR A 56 -5.37 13.50 -7.22
C THR A 56 -6.59 13.68 -6.32
N THR A 57 -7.05 12.60 -5.69
CA THR A 57 -8.24 12.61 -4.82
C THR A 57 -8.01 13.41 -3.54
N VAL A 58 -6.85 13.25 -2.88
CA VAL A 58 -6.60 13.90 -1.58
C VAL A 58 -6.07 15.33 -1.70
N THR A 59 -5.40 15.66 -2.80
CA THR A 59 -4.84 17.02 -3.02
C THR A 59 -5.68 17.89 -3.93
N GLY A 60 -6.53 17.30 -4.78
CA GLY A 60 -7.22 18.01 -5.87
C GLY A 60 -6.33 18.33 -7.08
N LEU A 61 -5.03 18.00 -7.03
CA LEU A 61 -4.10 18.24 -8.12
C LEU A 61 -4.23 17.15 -9.19
N LYS A 62 -4.53 17.52 -10.44
CA LYS A 62 -4.60 16.56 -11.54
C LYS A 62 -3.23 15.89 -11.78
N ALA A 63 -3.25 14.61 -12.13
CA ALA A 63 -2.05 13.82 -12.44
C ALA A 63 -1.16 14.42 -13.55
N LYS A 64 -1.76 15.12 -14.52
CA LYS A 64 -1.06 15.85 -15.60
C LYS A 64 -1.19 17.36 -15.44
N SER A 65 -0.97 17.85 -14.22
CA SER A 65 -1.01 19.28 -13.94
C SER A 65 0.19 20.01 -14.53
N SER A 66 -0.04 21.24 -14.99
CA SER A 66 1.06 22.09 -15.43
C SER A 66 1.92 22.52 -14.24
N VAL A 67 3.16 22.99 -14.52
CA VAL A 67 4.01 23.58 -13.48
C VAL A 67 3.25 24.70 -12.77
N THR A 68 2.59 25.60 -13.49
CA THR A 68 1.80 26.69 -12.89
C THR A 68 0.73 26.20 -11.92
N GLU A 69 0.01 25.12 -12.27
CA GLU A 69 -1.01 24.53 -11.40
C GLU A 69 -0.39 23.88 -10.15
N SER A 70 0.76 23.22 -10.28
CA SER A 70 1.46 22.61 -9.14
C SER A 70 1.97 23.64 -8.12
N TRP A 71 2.37 24.82 -8.60
CA TRP A 71 2.85 25.93 -7.77
C TRP A 71 1.74 26.83 -7.23
N ALA A 72 0.50 26.63 -7.71
CA ALA A 72 -0.67 27.36 -7.23
C ALA A 72 -0.88 27.11 -5.73
N THR A 73 -1.28 28.17 -5.04
CA THR A 73 -1.48 28.14 -3.59
C THR A 73 -2.90 27.72 -3.23
N THR A 74 -3.02 26.98 -2.14
CA THR A 74 -4.28 26.60 -1.51
C THR A 74 -4.18 26.74 0.01
N LYS A 75 -5.33 26.74 0.68
CA LYS A 75 -5.42 26.77 2.14
C LYS A 75 -5.92 25.42 2.63
N VAL A 76 -5.23 24.85 3.61
CA VAL A 76 -5.60 23.57 4.22
C VAL A 76 -5.55 23.69 5.74
N ARG A 77 -6.52 23.09 6.41
CA ARG A 77 -6.52 22.96 7.87
C ARG A 77 -5.46 21.96 8.30
N GLN A 78 -4.67 22.30 9.31
CA GLN A 78 -3.55 21.47 9.75
C GLN A 78 -4.01 20.06 10.19
N PHE A 79 -5.14 19.95 10.90
CA PHE A 79 -5.65 18.64 11.29
C PHE A 79 -6.06 17.79 10.08
N LEU A 80 -6.64 18.41 9.04
CA LEU A 80 -7.01 17.70 7.82
C LEU A 80 -5.76 17.18 7.11
N LEU A 81 -4.70 17.99 7.06
CA LEU A 81 -3.43 17.59 6.49
C LEU A 81 -2.81 16.41 7.26
N ALA A 82 -2.89 16.41 8.60
CA ALA A 82 -2.44 15.31 9.45
C ALA A 82 -3.24 14.02 9.20
N ARG A 83 -4.57 14.13 9.08
CA ARG A 83 -5.43 12.99 8.75
C ARG A 83 -5.12 12.40 7.37
N VAL A 84 -4.94 13.26 6.37
CA VAL A 84 -4.55 12.84 5.00
C VAL A 84 -3.18 12.16 5.02
N TYR A 85 -2.22 12.67 5.80
CA TYR A 85 -0.91 12.07 5.94
C TYR A 85 -0.98 10.65 6.51
N VAL A 86 -1.66 10.47 7.64
CA VAL A 86 -1.85 9.14 8.26
C VAL A 86 -2.61 8.20 7.33
N ALA A 87 -3.70 8.67 6.72
CA ALA A 87 -4.47 7.87 5.77
C ALA A 87 -3.60 7.43 4.57
N SER A 88 -2.72 8.29 4.10
CA SER A 88 -1.79 7.99 2.99
C SER A 88 -0.69 7.00 3.39
N ILE A 89 -0.22 7.02 4.64
CA ILE A 89 0.64 5.96 5.19
C ILE A 89 -0.08 4.62 5.15
N LEU A 90 -1.31 4.56 5.67
CA LEU A 90 -2.09 3.32 5.67
C LEU A 90 -2.39 2.85 4.24
N TYR A 91 -2.62 3.78 3.32
CA TYR A 91 -2.81 3.47 1.91
C TYR A 91 -1.55 2.87 1.26
N GLY A 92 -0.37 3.47 1.47
CA GLY A 92 0.89 2.91 0.96
C GLY A 92 1.25 1.55 1.56
N TYR A 93 0.91 1.34 2.84
CA TYR A 93 1.03 0.03 3.51
C TYR A 93 0.10 -1.00 2.87
N PHE A 94 -1.17 -0.62 2.67
CA PHE A 94 -2.18 -1.43 2.00
C PHE A 94 -1.75 -1.81 0.58
N LEU A 95 -1.29 -0.85 -0.23
CA LEU A 95 -0.85 -1.08 -1.61
C LEU A 95 0.30 -2.09 -1.67
N LYS A 96 1.27 -1.99 -0.75
CA LYS A 96 2.38 -2.96 -0.68
C LYS A 96 1.86 -4.37 -0.36
N SER A 97 0.97 -4.47 0.62
CA SER A 97 0.35 -5.72 1.05
C SER A 97 -0.43 -6.41 -0.09
N VAL A 98 -1.30 -5.65 -0.78
CA VAL A 98 -2.16 -6.20 -1.83
C VAL A 98 -1.41 -6.48 -3.13
N SER A 99 -0.43 -5.64 -3.50
CA SER A 99 0.42 -5.89 -4.67
C SER A 99 1.21 -7.18 -4.50
N LEU A 100 1.80 -7.42 -3.33
CA LEU A 100 2.54 -8.66 -3.09
C LEU A 100 1.62 -9.88 -3.17
N ARG A 101 0.44 -9.81 -2.56
CA ARG A 101 -0.55 -10.90 -2.62
C ARG A 101 -0.99 -11.17 -4.06
N TYR A 102 -1.31 -10.13 -4.81
CA TYR A 102 -1.68 -10.21 -6.21
C TYR A 102 -0.61 -10.92 -7.05
N HIS A 103 0.66 -10.51 -6.92
CA HIS A 103 1.75 -11.14 -7.65
C HIS A 103 1.97 -12.60 -7.23
N LEU A 104 1.81 -12.93 -5.95
CA LEU A 104 1.91 -14.31 -5.47
C LEU A 104 0.80 -15.19 -6.04
N GLU A 105 -0.46 -14.76 -5.97
CA GLU A 105 -1.60 -15.49 -6.52
C GLU A 105 -1.46 -15.68 -8.04
N ARG A 106 -1.04 -14.64 -8.76
CA ARG A 106 -0.78 -14.72 -10.20
C ARG A 106 0.34 -15.71 -10.53
N ASN A 107 1.44 -15.70 -9.79
CA ASN A 107 2.56 -16.63 -10.01
C ASN A 107 2.18 -18.08 -9.71
N LEU A 108 1.37 -18.34 -8.68
CA LEU A 108 0.87 -19.68 -8.37
C LEU A 108 -0.06 -20.20 -9.46
N ASN A 109 -0.95 -19.35 -9.98
CA ASN A 109 -1.84 -19.72 -11.09
C ASN A 109 -1.03 -20.08 -12.34
N LEU A 110 -0.02 -19.26 -12.70
CA LEU A 110 0.87 -19.55 -13.83
C LEU A 110 1.62 -20.88 -13.66
N ALA A 111 2.16 -21.15 -12.47
CA ALA A 111 2.83 -22.41 -12.19
C ALA A 111 1.89 -23.63 -12.34
N ASN A 112 0.62 -23.50 -11.93
CA ASN A 112 -0.37 -24.56 -12.09
C ASN A 112 -0.74 -24.79 -13.58
N HIS A 113 -0.78 -23.75 -14.41
CA HIS A 113 -1.02 -23.90 -15.85
C HIS A 113 0.13 -24.59 -16.59
N ASP A 114 1.38 -24.34 -16.19
CA ASP A 114 2.56 -24.99 -16.79
C ASP A 114 2.62 -26.49 -16.47
N VAL A 115 2.20 -26.87 -15.26
CA VAL A 115 2.07 -28.29 -14.86
C VAL A 115 0.99 -29.02 -15.67
N HIS A 116 -0.10 -28.34 -16.04
CA HIS A 116 -1.17 -28.91 -16.84
C HIS A 116 -0.83 -29.12 -18.33
N LEU A 117 0.18 -28.40 -18.87
CA LEU A 117 0.62 -28.57 -20.26
C LEU A 117 1.66 -29.70 -20.41
N GLY A 118 2.31 -30.11 -19.31
CA GLY A 118 3.44 -31.05 -19.31
C GLY A 118 3.16 -32.47 -18.79
N HIS A 119 1.95 -32.80 -18.31
CA HIS A 119 1.69 -34.12 -17.72
C HIS A 119 0.32 -34.73 -18.10
N ARG A 120 0.25 -35.23 -19.34
CA ARG A 120 -0.55 -36.45 -19.60
C ARG A 120 0.29 -37.67 -19.24
N ASN A 121 0.61 -37.82 -17.96
CA ASN A 121 0.98 -39.09 -17.34
C ASN A 121 0.51 -39.04 -15.88
N SER A 122 -0.55 -39.79 -15.65
CA SER A 122 -1.13 -40.10 -14.35
C SER A 122 -0.05 -40.58 -13.38
N LEU A 123 0.22 -39.81 -12.33
CA LEU A 123 0.72 -40.34 -11.06
C LEU A 123 -0.01 -39.63 -9.91
N SER A 124 -0.94 -40.38 -9.34
CA SER A 124 -1.72 -40.06 -8.15
C SER A 124 -0.78 -39.72 -6.99
N PHE A 125 -0.84 -38.49 -6.48
CA PHE A 125 -0.17 -38.05 -5.26
C PHE A 125 -0.93 -38.58 -4.03
N LYS A 126 -1.06 -39.90 -3.92
CA LYS A 126 -1.74 -40.55 -2.78
C LYS A 126 -1.06 -41.82 -2.27
N ASP A 127 0.23 -42.01 -2.55
CA ASP A 127 1.01 -43.14 -2.01
C ASP A 127 2.32 -42.66 -1.38
N MET A 128 2.26 -42.07 -0.18
CA MET A 128 3.27 -42.27 0.87
C MET A 128 2.80 -41.65 2.20
N CYS A 129 2.04 -42.40 3.01
CA CYS A 129 1.98 -42.28 4.47
C CYS A 129 1.12 -43.43 5.04
N PRO A 130 1.69 -44.41 5.76
CA PRO A 130 0.91 -45.42 6.46
C PRO A 130 0.51 -44.92 7.86
N TYR A 131 -0.70 -45.29 8.32
CA TYR A 131 -1.28 -45.07 9.67
C TYR A 131 -1.74 -43.62 9.96
N GLY A 132 -2.99 -43.26 10.29
CA GLY A 132 -4.25 -43.97 10.58
C GLY A 132 -5.02 -43.10 11.60
N PHE A 133 -6.16 -42.50 11.21
CA PHE A 133 -7.41 -42.31 11.97
C PHE A 133 -8.34 -41.31 11.25
N GLU A 134 -9.59 -41.73 11.11
CA GLU A 134 -10.74 -41.03 10.49
C GLU A 134 -11.28 -39.89 11.37
N GLU A 135 -11.79 -38.81 10.75
CA GLU A 135 -13.19 -38.35 10.91
C GLU A 135 -13.49 -37.13 10.00
N ASP A 136 -14.30 -37.37 8.96
CA ASP A 136 -15.56 -36.68 8.59
C ASP A 136 -15.70 -35.15 8.86
N ILE A 137 -16.14 -34.28 7.94
CA ILE A 137 -17.53 -34.13 7.45
C ILE A 137 -17.60 -33.09 6.30
N TYR A 138 -18.34 -33.43 5.22
CA TYR A 138 -19.09 -32.63 4.22
C TYR A 138 -18.43 -31.43 3.46
N GLY A 139 -18.66 -31.22 2.15
CA GLY A 139 -19.73 -31.74 1.33
C GLY A 139 -19.58 -31.52 -0.18
N HIS A 140 -19.97 -32.59 -0.87
CA HIS A 140 -20.76 -32.67 -2.11
C HIS A 140 -20.23 -32.07 -3.43
N LEU A 141 -19.56 -32.95 -4.16
CA LEU A 141 -19.46 -32.98 -5.61
C LEU A 141 -20.80 -33.46 -6.22
N THR A 142 -21.38 -32.73 -7.16
CA THR A 142 -22.26 -33.32 -8.18
C THR A 142 -21.71 -33.02 -9.56
N ASN A 143 -21.54 -34.11 -10.29
CA ASN A 143 -20.95 -34.20 -11.62
C ASN A 143 -22.09 -34.58 -12.57
N MET A 144 -22.25 -33.88 -13.69
CA MET A 144 -22.88 -34.48 -14.88
C MET A 144 -22.36 -33.81 -16.16
N GLN A 145 -21.86 -34.68 -17.04
CA GLN A 145 -21.39 -34.43 -18.42
C GLN A 145 -22.60 -34.04 -19.31
N SER A 146 -22.51 -33.42 -20.50
CA SER A 146 -21.55 -33.54 -21.59
C SER A 146 -21.88 -32.55 -22.74
N ILE A 147 -21.00 -32.52 -23.76
CA ILE A 147 -21.21 -32.13 -25.18
C ILE A 147 -20.99 -30.67 -25.55
N GLY A 148 -19.90 -30.46 -26.31
CA GLY A 148 -20.01 -29.85 -27.63
C GLY A 148 -19.55 -28.41 -27.78
N GLN A 149 -18.37 -28.27 -28.41
CA GLN A 149 -17.98 -27.18 -29.31
C GLN A 149 -17.69 -25.80 -28.71
N GLY A 150 -16.47 -25.33 -28.98
CA GLY A 150 -16.08 -23.94 -28.79
C GLY A 150 -14.70 -23.84 -28.19
N LEU A 151 -13.67 -24.09 -29.00
CA LEU A 151 -12.30 -23.67 -28.72
C LEU A 151 -12.28 -22.13 -28.69
N VAL A 152 -12.74 -21.53 -27.60
CA VAL A 152 -12.39 -20.16 -27.27
C VAL A 152 -11.15 -20.30 -26.42
N ARG A 153 -9.99 -20.02 -27.03
CA ARG A 153 -8.80 -19.68 -26.26
C ARG A 153 -9.19 -18.44 -25.47
N HIS A 154 -9.63 -18.63 -24.24
CA HIS A 154 -9.53 -17.57 -23.25
C HIS A 154 -8.02 -17.38 -23.04
N GLU A 155 -7.45 -16.43 -23.78
CA GLU A 155 -6.43 -15.60 -23.16
C GLU A 155 -7.14 -15.00 -21.95
N GLU A 156 -6.98 -15.64 -20.78
CA GLU A 156 -7.39 -15.05 -19.52
C GLU A 156 -6.67 -13.71 -19.47
N GLU A 157 -7.41 -12.62 -19.67
CA GLU A 157 -6.89 -11.27 -19.52
C GLU A 157 -6.15 -11.23 -18.19
N ILE A 158 -4.86 -10.87 -18.23
CA ILE A 158 -4.08 -10.66 -17.02
C ILE A 158 -4.83 -9.60 -16.21
N GLU A 159 -5.50 -10.05 -15.15
CA GLU A 159 -6.36 -9.20 -14.33
C GLU A 159 -5.51 -8.05 -13.79
N ASP A 160 -5.86 -6.79 -14.09
CA ASP A 160 -5.14 -5.64 -13.57
C ASP A 160 -5.25 -5.56 -12.03
N LEU A 161 -4.21 -5.04 -11.37
CA LEU A 161 -4.16 -4.92 -9.90
C LEU A 161 -5.36 -4.15 -9.36
N LYS A 162 -5.83 -3.14 -10.09
CA LYS A 162 -7.02 -2.36 -9.69
C LYS A 162 -8.28 -3.22 -9.69
N CYS A 163 -8.49 -4.04 -10.71
CA CYS A 163 -9.60 -4.98 -10.78
C CYS A 163 -9.52 -6.03 -9.66
N TYR A 164 -8.32 -6.56 -9.40
CA TYR A 164 -8.06 -7.47 -8.30
C TYR A 164 -8.47 -6.88 -6.95
N VAL A 165 -8.06 -5.63 -6.66
CA VAL A 165 -8.43 -4.91 -5.43
C VAL A 165 -9.95 -4.73 -5.30
N MET A 166 -10.65 -4.40 -6.39
CA MET A 166 -12.10 -4.21 -6.39
C MET A 166 -12.89 -5.48 -6.06
N ARG A 167 -12.30 -6.67 -6.25
CA ARG A 167 -12.94 -7.96 -5.95
C ARG A 167 -12.80 -8.40 -4.50
N PHE A 168 -12.01 -7.69 -3.69
CA PHE A 168 -11.85 -8.05 -2.28
C PHE A 168 -13.17 -7.94 -1.54
N HIS A 169 -13.49 -8.97 -0.75
CA HIS A 169 -14.43 -8.79 0.34
C HIS A 169 -13.88 -7.71 1.30
N PRO A 170 -14.72 -6.78 1.79
CA PRO A 170 -14.27 -5.68 2.66
C PRO A 170 -13.43 -6.13 3.86
N GLY A 171 -13.74 -7.28 4.46
CA GLY A 171 -12.96 -7.85 5.56
C GLY A 171 -11.54 -8.30 5.18
N SER A 172 -11.33 -8.77 3.95
CA SER A 172 -10.00 -9.10 3.43
C SER A 172 -9.20 -7.83 3.12
N LEU A 173 -9.86 -6.79 2.60
CA LEU A 173 -9.26 -5.49 2.34
C LEU A 173 -8.73 -4.85 3.63
N GLN A 174 -9.54 -4.92 4.70
CA GLN A 174 -9.16 -4.40 6.02
C GLN A 174 -7.91 -5.09 6.57
N ARG A 175 -7.76 -6.40 6.37
CA ARG A 175 -6.55 -7.13 6.80
C ARG A 175 -5.29 -6.62 6.07
N CYS A 176 -5.40 -6.30 4.78
CA CYS A 176 -4.28 -5.74 4.02
C CYS A 176 -3.87 -4.34 4.50
N ALA A 177 -4.81 -3.57 5.06
CA ALA A 177 -4.57 -2.22 5.57
C ALA A 177 -4.19 -2.16 7.07
N LYS A 178 -4.35 -3.27 7.82
CA LYS A 178 -4.04 -3.31 9.27
C LYS A 178 -2.52 -3.41 9.49
N LEU A 179 -1.97 -2.49 10.27
CA LEU A 179 -0.60 -2.57 10.78
C LEU A 179 -0.46 -3.79 11.69
N ARG A 180 0.62 -4.57 11.53
CA ARG A 180 0.74 -5.89 12.18
C ARG A 180 1.19 -5.80 13.65
N SER A 181 1.99 -4.79 13.98
CA SER A 181 2.64 -4.65 15.28
C SER A 181 2.25 -3.38 16.03
N LYS A 182 2.33 -3.46 17.36
CA LYS A 182 2.17 -2.27 18.24
C LYS A 182 3.25 -1.23 17.97
N GLU A 183 4.44 -1.67 17.63
CA GLU A 183 5.58 -0.82 17.28
C GLU A 183 5.29 0.01 16.02
N ALA A 184 4.68 -0.57 14.98
CA ALA A 184 4.29 0.14 13.77
C ALA A 184 3.21 1.20 14.06
N VAL A 185 2.19 0.83 14.81
CA VAL A 185 1.11 1.75 15.22
C VAL A 185 1.68 2.92 16.03
N ASN A 186 2.58 2.63 16.98
CA ASN A 186 3.24 3.66 17.78
C ASN A 186 4.14 4.55 16.92
N LEU A 187 4.88 3.98 15.97
CA LEU A 187 5.75 4.73 15.08
C LEU A 187 4.98 5.71 14.20
N VAL A 188 3.89 5.28 13.57
CA VAL A 188 3.03 6.15 12.74
C VAL A 188 2.45 7.28 13.59
N ARG A 189 1.97 6.97 14.80
CA ARG A 189 1.44 7.96 15.73
C ARG A 189 2.51 8.98 16.14
N SER A 190 3.64 8.51 16.66
CA SER A 190 4.73 9.37 17.15
C SER A 190 5.31 10.24 16.03
N TYR A 191 5.52 9.68 14.84
CA TYR A 191 6.03 10.44 13.69
C TYR A 191 5.03 11.52 13.25
N SER A 192 3.75 11.17 13.13
CA SER A 192 2.71 12.12 12.71
C SER A 192 2.53 13.23 13.74
N CYS A 193 2.47 12.91 15.04
CA CYS A 193 2.43 13.92 16.10
C CYS A 193 3.64 14.87 16.03
N ALA A 194 4.84 14.33 15.81
CA ALA A 194 6.06 15.14 15.72
C ALA A 194 6.10 16.04 14.47
N LEU A 195 5.60 15.55 13.33
CA LEU A 195 5.56 16.29 12.07
C LEU A 195 4.60 17.49 12.15
N PHE A 196 3.41 17.26 12.71
CA PHE A 196 2.33 18.25 12.80
C PHE A 196 2.30 19.01 14.14
N ASN A 197 3.22 18.76 15.07
CA ASN A 197 3.20 19.31 16.44
C ASN A 197 1.82 19.16 17.14
N SER A 198 1.07 18.10 16.83
CA SER A 198 -0.24 17.85 17.44
C SER A 198 -0.05 17.06 18.74
N GLU A 199 -0.25 17.70 19.88
CA GLU A 199 -0.36 17.01 21.17
C GLU A 199 -1.69 16.25 21.23
N GLY A 200 -1.69 15.04 20.64
CA GLY A 200 -2.89 14.21 20.49
C GLY A 200 -3.80 14.67 19.34
N PHE A 201 -4.44 13.71 18.66
CA PHE A 201 -5.40 13.98 17.58
C PHE A 201 -6.76 14.52 18.10
N ASP A 202 -6.91 14.67 19.42
CA ASP A 202 -8.19 14.88 20.10
C ASP A 202 -8.40 16.32 20.61
N SER A 203 -7.38 17.18 20.59
CA SER A 203 -7.53 18.61 20.95
C SER A 203 -7.61 19.46 19.68
N ALA A 204 -8.83 19.79 19.28
CA ALA A 204 -9.14 20.64 18.12
C ALA A 204 -9.09 22.15 18.45
N GLU A 205 -8.50 22.56 19.57
CA GLU A 205 -8.63 23.93 20.08
C GLU A 205 -7.76 24.96 19.31
N ASN A 206 -6.83 24.52 18.46
CA ASN A 206 -6.10 25.38 17.51
C ASN A 206 -5.96 24.68 16.15
N ASP A 207 -7.01 24.72 15.33
CA ASP A 207 -6.95 24.30 13.92
C ASP A 207 -6.40 25.42 13.04
N ASP A 208 -5.06 25.51 12.98
CA ASP A 208 -4.37 26.49 12.14
C ASP A 208 -4.63 26.22 10.64
N VAL A 209 -4.99 27.28 9.92
CA VAL A 209 -5.12 27.25 8.46
C VAL A 209 -3.76 27.53 7.83
N ILE A 210 -3.20 26.54 7.16
CA ILE A 210 -1.91 26.60 6.49
C ILE A 210 -2.10 27.00 5.02
N LEU A 211 -1.40 28.05 4.58
CA LEU A 211 -1.23 28.36 3.15
C LEU A 211 -0.10 27.49 2.59
N THR A 212 -0.34 26.77 1.49
CA THR A 212 0.63 25.82 0.90
C THR A 212 0.47 25.73 -0.61
N SER A 213 1.42 25.12 -1.32
CA SER A 213 1.28 24.75 -2.75
C SER A 213 0.72 23.34 -2.94
N PHE A 214 0.12 23.08 -4.11
CA PHE A 214 -0.22 21.71 -4.49
C PHE A 214 1.01 20.81 -4.63
N SER A 215 2.16 21.36 -5.03
CA SER A 215 3.44 20.63 -5.07
C SER A 215 3.87 20.16 -3.68
N SER A 216 3.75 21.01 -2.66
CA SER A 216 4.04 20.64 -1.28
C SER A 216 3.06 19.60 -0.73
N LEU A 217 1.76 19.72 -1.07
CA LEU A 217 0.78 18.68 -0.73
C LEU A 217 1.12 17.35 -1.39
N LYS A 218 1.45 17.36 -2.69
CA LYS A 218 1.86 16.16 -3.43
C LYS A 218 3.10 15.52 -2.80
N ARG A 219 4.15 16.30 -2.52
CA ARG A 219 5.38 15.84 -1.84
C ARG A 219 5.08 15.12 -0.53
N LEU A 220 4.18 15.69 0.27
CA LEU A 220 3.80 15.17 1.58
C LEU A 220 3.01 13.85 1.46
N VAL A 221 2.09 13.78 0.49
CA VAL A 221 1.29 12.57 0.22
C VAL A 221 2.16 11.45 -0.33
N LEU A 222 3.05 11.74 -1.28
CA LEU A 222 3.99 10.75 -1.83
C LEU A 222 4.94 10.21 -0.75
N GLU A 223 5.44 11.08 0.15
CA GLU A 223 6.23 10.63 1.30
C GLU A 223 5.44 9.66 2.19
N ALA A 224 4.20 10.02 2.51
CA ALA A 224 3.34 9.20 3.35
C ALA A 224 3.14 7.81 2.73
N VAL A 225 2.84 7.74 1.43
CA VAL A 225 2.68 6.48 0.70
C VAL A 225 3.97 5.66 0.74
N ALA A 226 5.12 6.27 0.45
CA ALA A 226 6.42 5.59 0.52
C ALA A 226 6.72 5.09 1.95
N PHE A 227 6.44 5.91 2.97
CA PHE A 227 6.58 5.54 4.37
C PHE A 227 5.74 4.31 4.70
N GLY A 228 4.49 4.27 4.25
CA GLY A 228 3.60 3.12 4.41
C GLY A 228 4.14 1.84 3.79
N SER A 229 4.65 1.93 2.55
CA SER A 229 5.25 0.79 1.87
C SER A 229 6.52 0.30 2.57
N PHE A 230 7.41 1.20 2.98
CA PHE A 230 8.61 0.83 3.75
C PHE A 230 8.27 0.28 5.14
N LEU A 231 7.21 0.77 5.77
CA LEU A 231 6.72 0.25 7.04
C LEU A 231 6.29 -1.21 6.89
N TRP A 232 5.55 -1.53 5.82
CA TRP A 232 5.16 -2.90 5.50
C TRP A 232 6.37 -3.82 5.34
N GLU A 233 7.35 -3.41 4.53
CA GLU A 233 8.60 -4.17 4.32
C GLU A 233 9.40 -4.35 5.62
N THR A 234 9.45 -3.30 6.44
CA THR A 234 10.17 -3.32 7.71
C THR A 234 9.50 -4.25 8.72
N GLU A 235 8.16 -4.24 8.82
CA GLU A 235 7.44 -5.21 9.64
C GLU A 235 7.72 -6.63 9.18
N ASP A 236 7.72 -6.86 7.86
CA ASP A 236 7.94 -8.18 7.29
C ASP A 236 9.35 -8.70 7.60
N TYR A 237 10.36 -7.86 7.33
CA TYR A 237 11.75 -8.17 7.61
C TYR A 237 11.99 -8.45 9.10
N ILE A 238 11.48 -7.59 9.98
CA ILE A 238 11.66 -7.79 11.43
C ILE A 238 10.94 -9.05 11.88
N ASN A 239 9.71 -9.31 11.42
CA ASN A 239 8.94 -10.48 11.83
C ASN A 239 9.62 -11.81 11.44
N ASN A 240 10.39 -11.81 10.35
CA ASN A 240 11.19 -12.97 9.93
C ASN A 240 12.39 -13.24 10.84
N VAL A 241 12.84 -12.25 11.63
CA VAL A 241 14.04 -12.36 12.51
C VAL A 241 13.66 -12.34 14.00
N TYR A 242 12.60 -11.62 14.37
CA TYR A 242 12.14 -11.39 15.73
C TYR A 242 10.61 -11.49 15.79
N LYS A 243 10.05 -12.09 16.85
CA LYS A 243 8.59 -12.09 17.05
C LYS A 243 8.13 -10.73 17.58
N LEU A 244 7.45 -9.95 16.74
CA LEU A 244 6.79 -8.71 17.14
C LEU A 244 5.54 -9.02 17.97
N LYS A 245 5.16 -8.12 18.89
CA LYS A 245 3.91 -8.29 19.66
C LYS A 245 2.72 -7.89 18.80
N ASP A 246 1.79 -8.82 18.63
CA ASP A 246 0.55 -8.59 17.91
C ASP A 246 -0.25 -7.43 18.52
N HIS A 247 -0.90 -6.67 17.63
CA HIS A 247 -1.83 -5.60 17.98
C HIS A 247 -3.27 -6.10 18.13
#